data_AF-A0ABC9VQK4-F1
#
_entry.id   AF-A0ABC9VQK4-F1
#
_cell.length_a   1.000
_cell.length_b   1.000
_cell.length_c   1.000
_cell.angle_alpha   90.00
_cell.angle_beta   90.00
_cell.angle_gamma   90.00
#
_symmetry.space_group_name_H-M   'P 1'
#
loop_
_entity.id
_entity.type
_entity.pdbx_description
1 polymer ?
#
loop_
_entity_poly.entity_id
_entity_poly.type
_entity_poly.pdbx_seq_one_letter_code
_entity_poly.pdbx_strand_id
1 'polypeptide(L)'
;MDEQGAPGKTQREEGSLQYVEKGVATWEEYRNVVRVCRDAVRKAKACLELNLARDVKDKKENFSKYISSKRKTRENVGPLLNEVGALVMGDTEKMELLNAAFALIFSAKANPQESQTLEVGEKV
;
A
#
# COMPACT_ATOMS: atom_id res chain seq x y z
N MET A 1 -48.15 39.86 50.22
CA MET A 1 -47.42 39.95 48.94
C MET A 1 -46.35 38.90 49.05
N ASP A 2 -46.67 37.72 48.53
CA ASP A 2 -45.93 36.50 48.76
C ASP A 2 -44.70 36.45 47.84
N GLU A 3 -43.52 36.56 48.43
CA GLU A 3 -42.29 36.12 47.78
C GLU A 3 -42.26 34.59 47.80
N GLN A 4 -42.76 33.96 46.74
CA GLN A 4 -42.50 32.55 46.48
C GLN A 4 -41.18 32.42 45.72
N GLY A 5 -40.16 32.00 46.47
CA GLY A 5 -38.81 31.73 46.00
C GLY A 5 -38.74 30.65 44.92
N ALA A 6 -37.74 30.80 44.06
CA ALA A 6 -37.42 29.90 42.97
C ALA A 6 -37.15 28.46 43.44
N PRO A 7 -37.51 27.42 42.66
CA PRO A 7 -37.26 26.05 43.05
C PRO A 7 -35.76 25.75 43.00
N GLY A 8 -35.19 25.42 44.16
CA GLY A 8 -33.81 24.96 44.30
C GLY A 8 -33.59 23.68 43.50
N LYS A 9 -32.51 23.63 42.72
CA LYS A 9 -32.13 22.45 41.95
C LYS A 9 -31.86 21.30 42.91
N THR A 10 -32.48 20.16 42.65
CA THR A 10 -32.34 18.96 43.49
C THR A 10 -30.94 18.37 43.32
N GLN A 11 -30.27 18.00 44.41
CA GLN A 11 -28.89 17.44 44.44
C GLN A 11 -28.63 16.28 43.45
N ARG A 12 -29.68 15.58 42.99
CA ARG A 12 -29.62 14.53 41.96
C ARG A 12 -29.29 15.05 40.55
N GLU A 13 -29.76 16.23 40.19
CA GLU A 13 -29.51 16.84 38.87
C GLU A 13 -28.10 17.42 38.78
N GLU A 14 -27.61 18.03 39.85
CA GLU A 14 -26.24 18.55 39.94
C GLU A 14 -25.19 17.43 39.85
N GLY A 15 -25.44 16.29 40.49
CA GLY A 15 -24.58 15.11 40.39
C GLY A 15 -24.54 14.50 38.97
N SER A 16 -25.68 14.49 38.27
CA SER A 16 -25.76 13.99 36.89
C SER A 16 -25.03 14.89 35.90
N LEU A 17 -25.15 16.22 36.04
CA LEU A 17 -24.44 17.18 35.19
C LEU A 17 -22.92 17.10 35.40
N GLN A 18 -22.47 16.96 36.65
CA GLN A 18 -21.04 16.82 36.95
C GLN A 18 -20.45 15.53 36.35
N TYR A 19 -21.21 14.43 36.30
CA TYR A 19 -20.76 13.18 35.67
C TYR A 19 -20.63 13.31 34.14
N VAL A 20 -21.59 13.98 33.49
CA VAL A 20 -21.54 14.26 32.05
C VAL A 20 -20.34 15.16 31.71
N GLU A 21 -20.11 16.22 32.49
CA GLU A 21 -19.00 17.15 32.28
C GLU A 21 -17.64 16.47 32.47
N LYS A 22 -17.48 15.66 33.53
CA LYS A 22 -16.28 14.83 33.73
C LYS A 22 -16.03 13.88 32.55
N GLY A 23 -17.08 13.21 32.06
CA GLY A 23 -16.97 12.31 30.91
C GLY A 23 -16.58 13.02 29.60
N VAL A 24 -17.13 14.23 29.36
CA VAL A 24 -16.76 15.07 28.21
C VAL A 24 -15.29 15.50 28.31
N ALA A 25 -14.84 15.94 29.48
CA ALA A 25 -13.44 16.32 29.72
C ALA A 25 -12.48 15.15 29.46
N THR A 26 -12.77 13.96 29.99
CA THR A 26 -11.91 12.76 29.79
C THR A 26 -11.86 12.32 28.31
N TRP A 27 -12.96 12.45 27.57
CA TRP A 27 -12.98 12.13 26.14
C TRP A 27 -12.18 13.13 25.28
N GLU A 28 -12.22 14.41 25.65
CA GLU A 28 -11.42 15.45 25.00
C GLU A 28 -9.91 15.24 25.23
N GLU A 29 -9.53 14.91 26.46
CA GLU A 29 -8.15 14.55 26.82
C GLU A 29 -7.66 13.34 26.02
N TYR A 30 -8.46 12.27 25.94
CA TYR A 30 -8.13 11.09 25.14
C TYR A 30 -7.90 11.44 23.66
N ARG A 31 -8.81 12.23 23.05
CA ARG A 31 -8.65 12.67 21.66
C ARG A 31 -7.41 13.53 21.46
N ASN A 32 -7.10 14.40 22.42
CA ASN A 32 -5.89 15.21 22.37
C ASN A 32 -4.63 14.32 22.39
N VAL A 33 -4.56 13.34 23.28
CA VAL A 33 -3.44 12.38 23.34
C VAL A 33 -3.29 11.63 22.01
N VAL A 34 -4.38 11.07 21.46
CA VAL A 34 -4.36 10.39 20.16
C VAL A 34 -3.87 11.32 19.04
N ARG A 35 -4.31 12.58 19.03
CA ARG A 35 -3.84 13.58 18.05
C ARG A 35 -2.34 13.82 18.17
N VAL A 36 -1.84 14.04 19.38
CA VAL A 36 -0.42 14.28 19.65
C VAL A 36 0.44 13.10 19.25
N CYS A 37 0.05 11.87 19.63
CA CYS A 37 0.77 10.66 19.23
C CYS A 37 0.83 10.51 17.70
N ARG A 38 -0.29 10.73 17.02
CA ARG A 38 -0.34 10.65 15.55
C ARG A 38 0.55 11.70 14.89
N ASP A 39 0.59 12.91 15.43
CA ASP A 39 1.45 13.98 14.93
C ASP A 39 2.93 13.66 15.16
N ALA A 40 3.29 13.15 16.33
CA ALA A 40 4.64 12.70 16.63
C ALA A 40 5.11 11.61 15.67
N VAL A 41 4.26 10.62 15.38
CA VAL A 41 4.56 9.56 14.40
C VAL A 41 4.77 10.13 12.99
N ARG A 42 3.93 11.09 12.56
CA ARG A 42 4.08 11.75 11.25
C ARG A 42 5.39 12.52 11.15
N LYS A 43 5.74 13.30 12.19
CA LYS A 43 6.99 14.04 12.26
C LYS A 43 8.20 13.12 12.24
N ALA A 44 8.21 12.09 13.07
CA ALA A 44 9.30 11.10 13.11
C ALA A 44 9.47 10.42 11.74
N LYS A 45 8.36 10.05 11.07
CA LYS A 45 8.39 9.48 9.73
C LYS A 45 8.98 10.45 8.70
N ALA A 46 8.55 11.72 8.70
CA ALA A 46 9.05 12.73 7.78
C ALA A 46 10.56 12.99 7.98
N CYS A 47 11.02 13.03 9.24
CA CYS A 47 12.44 13.16 9.56
C CYS A 47 13.26 11.97 9.03
N LEU A 48 12.74 10.74 9.21
CA LEU A 48 13.37 9.54 8.69
C LEU A 48 13.49 9.58 7.15
N GLU A 49 12.40 9.89 6.45
CA GLU A 49 12.36 9.98 4.98
C GLU A 49 13.31 11.06 4.44
N LEU A 50 13.36 12.22 5.09
CA LEU A 50 14.28 13.31 4.72
C LEU A 50 15.75 12.91 4.89
N ASN A 51 16.10 12.22 5.98
CA ASN A 51 17.46 11.73 6.19
C ASN A 51 17.85 10.66 5.16
N LEU A 52 16.94 9.75 4.82
CA LEU A 52 17.12 8.75 3.77
C LEU A 52 17.36 9.40 2.39
N ALA A 53 16.63 10.46 2.07
CA ALA A 53 16.79 11.19 0.81
C ALA A 53 18.11 11.96 0.74
N ARG A 54 18.52 12.60 1.85
CA ARG A 54 19.80 13.33 1.94
C ARG A 54 21.00 12.41 1.80
N ASP A 55 20.97 11.27 2.49
CA ASP A 55 22.09 10.33 2.53
C ASP A 55 22.07 9.32 1.36
N VAL A 56 21.29 9.55 0.30
CA VAL A 56 21.11 8.54 -0.78
C VAL A 56 22.42 8.18 -1.49
N LYS A 57 23.35 9.13 -1.58
CA LYS A 57 24.65 8.93 -2.21
C LYS A 57 25.56 8.02 -1.37
N ASP A 58 25.53 8.17 -0.05
CA ASP A 58 26.40 7.47 0.89
C ASP A 58 25.77 6.18 1.44
N LYS A 59 24.43 6.14 1.53
CA LYS A 59 23.62 5.09 2.17
C LYS A 59 22.52 4.58 1.23
N LYS A 60 22.86 4.39 -0.05
CA LYS A 60 21.95 3.91 -1.10
C LYS A 60 21.18 2.65 -0.71
N GLU A 61 21.82 1.73 0.01
CA GLU A 61 21.16 0.51 0.49
C GLU A 61 19.98 0.78 1.42
N ASN A 62 20.13 1.71 2.37
CA ASN A 62 19.09 2.00 3.35
C ASN A 62 17.87 2.63 2.68
N PHE A 63 18.10 3.50 1.69
CA PHE A 63 17.05 4.06 0.85
C PHE A 63 16.31 2.95 0.08
N SER A 64 17.03 2.05 -0.58
CA SER A 64 16.42 0.92 -1.31
C SER A 64 15.63 -0.03 -0.40
N LYS A 65 16.16 -0.36 0.79
CA LYS A 65 15.49 -1.16 1.83
C LYS A 65 14.21 -0.47 2.32
N TYR A 66 14.25 0.85 2.54
CA TYR A 66 13.06 1.61 2.91
C TYR A 66 11.98 1.55 1.82
N ILE A 67 12.35 1.83 0.56
CA ILE A 67 11.42 1.82 -0.58
C ILE A 67 10.83 0.42 -0.83
N SER A 68 11.63 -0.65 -0.70
CA SER A 68 11.13 -2.02 -0.80
C SER A 68 10.16 -2.37 0.35
N SER A 69 10.47 -2.00 1.59
CA SER A 69 9.55 -2.21 2.74
C SER A 69 8.22 -1.45 2.62
N LYS A 70 8.21 -0.34 1.87
CA LYS A 70 7.01 0.47 1.60
C LYS A 70 6.19 -0.03 0.42
N ARG A 71 6.81 -0.74 -0.52
CA ARG A 71 6.08 -1.34 -1.64
C ARG A 71 5.20 -2.45 -1.08
N LYS A 72 3.93 -2.50 -1.51
CA LYS A 72 3.10 -3.68 -1.31
C LYS A 72 3.68 -4.77 -2.19
N THR A 73 4.51 -5.63 -1.61
CA THR A 73 5.22 -6.68 -2.33
C THR A 73 4.21 -7.64 -2.95
N ARG A 74 3.95 -7.51 -4.25
CA ARG A 74 3.66 -8.68 -5.08
C ARG A 74 5.03 -9.17 -5.52
N GLU A 75 5.65 -9.98 -4.67
CA GLU A 75 6.94 -10.64 -4.96
C GLU A 75 6.82 -11.50 -6.22
N ASN A 76 5.58 -11.86 -6.56
CA ASN A 76 5.22 -12.71 -7.67
C ASN A 76 4.54 -11.93 -8.81
N VAL A 77 4.95 -12.26 -10.04
CA VAL A 77 4.09 -12.06 -11.20
C VAL A 77 2.81 -12.86 -10.94
N GLY A 78 1.66 -12.25 -11.20
CA GLY A 78 0.36 -12.91 -11.05
C GLY A 78 0.25 -14.19 -11.89
N PRO A 79 -0.82 -14.98 -11.73
CA PRO A 79 -1.05 -16.18 -12.53
C PRO A 79 -0.83 -15.90 -14.03
N LEU A 80 0.13 -16.60 -14.63
CA LEU A 80 0.40 -16.54 -16.06
C LEU A 80 -0.02 -17.87 -16.69
N LEU A 81 -0.56 -17.78 -17.90
CA LEU A 81 -0.85 -18.94 -18.73
C LEU A 81 0.16 -19.00 -19.86
N ASN A 82 0.65 -20.20 -20.17
CA ASN A 82 1.48 -20.41 -21.35
C ASN A 82 0.63 -20.44 -22.64
N GLU A 83 1.28 -20.64 -23.78
CA GLU A 83 0.63 -20.70 -25.10
C GLU A 83 -0.47 -21.77 -25.21
N VAL A 84 -0.34 -22.85 -24.43
CA VAL A 84 -1.29 -23.98 -24.37
C VAL A 84 -2.38 -23.75 -23.30
N GLY A 85 -2.40 -22.58 -22.65
CA GLY A 85 -3.39 -22.23 -21.62
C GLY A 85 -3.14 -22.87 -20.25
N ALA A 86 -1.99 -23.49 -20.01
CA ALA A 86 -1.63 -24.07 -18.72
C ALA A 86 -1.01 -23.03 -17.77
N LEU A 87 -1.31 -23.16 -16.47
CA LEU A 87 -0.80 -22.26 -15.44
C LEU A 87 0.72 -22.44 -15.25
N VAL A 88 1.46 -21.35 -15.37
CA VAL A 88 2.90 -21.32 -15.13
C VAL A 88 3.16 -21.13 -13.64
N MET A 89 3.80 -22.12 -13.02
CA MET A 89 4.05 -22.13 -11.58
C MET A 89 5.46 -21.67 -11.20
N GLY A 90 6.46 -21.96 -12.04
CA GLY A 90 7.86 -21.59 -11.77
C GLY A 90 8.18 -20.14 -12.13
N ASP A 91 8.93 -19.43 -11.29
CA ASP A 91 9.33 -18.04 -11.59
C ASP A 91 10.28 -17.94 -12.78
N THR A 92 11.12 -18.96 -13.01
CA THR A 92 11.96 -19.08 -14.20
C THR A 92 11.12 -19.21 -15.47
N GLU A 93 10.11 -20.09 -15.46
CA GLU A 93 9.20 -20.29 -16.58
C GLU A 93 8.40 -19.01 -16.89
N LYS A 94 7.92 -18.31 -15.85
CA LYS A 94 7.25 -17.01 -15.98
C LYS A 94 8.17 -15.95 -16.61
N MET A 95 9.43 -15.93 -16.20
CA MET A 95 10.44 -15.02 -16.73
C MET A 95 10.71 -15.29 -18.21
N GLU A 96 10.89 -16.55 -18.59
CA GLU A 96 11.11 -16.97 -19.98
C GLU A 96 9.94 -16.60 -20.88
N LEU A 97 8.70 -16.85 -20.42
CA LEU A 97 7.49 -16.51 -21.15
C LEU A 97 7.38 -14.99 -21.39
N LEU A 98 7.63 -14.18 -20.36
CA LEU A 98 7.60 -12.72 -20.46
C LEU A 98 8.72 -12.20 -21.37
N ASN A 99 9.92 -12.79 -21.29
CA ASN A 99 11.06 -12.41 -22.13
C ASN A 99 10.78 -12.72 -23.61
N ALA A 100 10.19 -13.88 -23.91
CA ALA A 100 9.78 -14.26 -25.26
C ALA A 100 8.70 -13.31 -25.82
N ALA A 101 7.68 -12.99 -25.00
CA ALA A 101 6.63 -12.05 -25.38
C ALA A 101 7.20 -10.64 -25.66
N PHE A 102 8.15 -10.19 -24.83
CA PHE A 102 8.83 -8.92 -25.03
C PHE A 102 9.63 -8.94 -26.35
N ALA A 103 10.46 -9.96 -26.58
CA ALA A 103 11.22 -10.10 -27.83
C ALA A 103 10.32 -10.09 -29.07
N LEU A 104 9.15 -10.76 -29.03
CA LEU A 104 8.19 -10.79 -30.13
C LEU A 104 7.68 -9.38 -30.50
N ILE A 105 7.41 -8.54 -29.50
CA ILE A 105 6.95 -7.15 -29.72
C ILE A 105 7.99 -6.33 -30.49
N PHE A 106 9.28 -6.57 -30.26
CA PHE A 106 10.37 -5.87 -30.95
C PHE A 106 10.75 -6.52 -32.29
N SER A 107 10.57 -7.84 -32.43
CA SER A 107 10.86 -8.57 -33.67
C SER A 107 9.77 -8.41 -34.74
N ALA A 108 8.53 -8.07 -34.36
CA ALA A 108 7.41 -7.89 -35.30
C ALA A 108 7.59 -6.71 -36.30
N LYS A 109 8.61 -5.87 -36.14
CA LYS A 109 8.98 -4.83 -37.12
C LYS A 109 9.99 -5.26 -38.18
N ALA A 110 10.54 -6.47 -38.09
CA ALA A 110 11.31 -7.08 -39.16
C ALA A 110 10.37 -7.97 -39.98
N ASN A 111 10.03 -7.52 -41.19
CA ASN A 111 9.19 -8.21 -42.16
C ASN A 111 9.58 -9.70 -42.32
N PRO A 112 8.66 -10.68 -42.16
CA PRO A 112 8.91 -12.05 -42.55
C PRO A 112 8.56 -12.25 -44.04
N GLN A 113 9.52 -11.97 -44.90
CA GLN A 113 9.59 -12.63 -46.21
C GLN A 113 10.52 -13.82 -46.04
N GLU A 114 9.95 -15.01 -45.87
CA GLU A 114 10.17 -16.13 -46.80
C GLU A 114 9.33 -17.35 -46.39
N SER A 115 8.51 -17.75 -47.35
CA SER A 115 7.70 -18.95 -47.39
C SER A 115 8.57 -20.20 -47.35
N GLN A 116 8.31 -21.10 -46.39
CA GLN A 116 8.77 -22.47 -46.49
C GLN A 116 7.67 -23.31 -47.14
N THR A 117 7.82 -23.50 -48.45
CA THR A 117 7.07 -24.47 -49.25
C THR A 117 7.50 -25.87 -48.82
N LEU A 118 6.56 -26.65 -48.30
CA LEU A 118 6.75 -28.06 -47.97
C LEU A 118 6.56 -28.88 -49.24
N GLU A 119 7.66 -29.24 -49.91
CA GLU A 119 7.67 -30.28 -50.93
C GLU A 119 8.24 -31.58 -50.34
N VAL A 120 7.32 -32.47 -49.93
CA VAL A 120 7.65 -33.87 -49.64
C VAL A 120 7.75 -34.59 -50.99
N GLY A 121 8.99 -34.94 -51.37
CA GLY A 121 9.27 -35.88 -52.43
C GLY A 121 9.27 -37.31 -51.86
N GLU A 122 8.24 -38.08 -52.19
CA GLU A 122 8.14 -39.50 -51.86
C GLU A 122 8.33 -40.32 -53.15
N LYS A 123 9.41 -41.10 -53.23
CA LYS A 123 9.53 -42.28 -54.11
C LYS A 123 10.59 -43.24 -53.57
N VAL A 124 10.15 -44.42 -53.16
CA VAL A 124 10.87 -45.70 -53.31
C VAL A 124 9.95 -46.63 -54.06
#